data_AF-A0A3P6V1Y4-F1
#
_entry.id   AF-A0A3P6V1Y4-F1
#
_cell.length_a   1.000
_cell.length_b   1.000
_cell.length_c   1.000
_cell.angle_alpha   90.00
_cell.angle_beta   90.00
_cell.angle_gamma   90.00
#
_symmetry.space_group_name_H-M   'P 1'
#
loop_
_entity.id
_entity.type
_entity.pdbx_description
1 polymer ?
#
loop_
_entity_poly.entity_id
_entity_poly.type
_entity_poly.pdbx_seq_one_letter_code
_entity_poly.pdbx_strand_id
1 'polypeptide(L)'
;MYMDNLGRIVQFNELCHSVYLGGVEPSLRKVVWRLLLNVYPPEMTGRERIALMAGKIAKYKSMKEAWKKTYKEGRLTQAQIQAISLASVDVVRTDRSHRFYSLDSDGSKIRQLFDILATYAIYHPSIGYHQGMSNLASPLLFVQDNEGAAYICFCALMQRLGKKFCPQNQLLTIVQMQHLHDLLVFTDWELAQFLRLHNLGNMFFTERWLLLELVREFAFEDALYVLEVQWASLNIIASQGESPELTVTQRGYFVLSEDAASVFLASEPLPTPKNGTRTAAYLSNGVQSKTSAVERRRRRWSSTTEGDPIHMKDWVVELPPPDQLGRGNPFLLFICVSILLEYRERILAEVHEASDLFHLFQQMTRQHNQISIVNRARTLFDAYLRNQEAKRQKLAEQTELTFLR
;
A
#
# COMPACT_ATOMS: atom_id res chain seq x y z
N MET A 1 -10.87 8.65 -28.85
CA MET A 1 -11.78 8.72 -27.68
C MET A 1 -11.82 7.30 -27.13
N TYR A 2 -11.35 7.07 -25.89
CA TYR A 2 -11.17 5.71 -25.33
C TYR A 2 -12.48 4.95 -25.07
N MET A 3 -13.62 5.61 -25.28
CA MET A 3 -14.94 5.21 -24.82
C MET A 3 -15.95 5.25 -25.96
N ASP A 4 -16.90 4.29 -25.98
CA ASP A 4 -18.03 4.28 -26.92
C ASP A 4 -19.20 5.16 -26.45
N ASN A 5 -20.26 5.23 -27.27
CA ASN A 5 -21.46 6.02 -26.98
C ASN A 5 -22.28 5.51 -25.78
N LEU A 6 -22.02 4.28 -25.31
CA LEU A 6 -22.68 3.67 -24.15
C LEU A 6 -21.86 3.83 -22.87
N GLY A 7 -20.66 4.38 -22.98
CA GLY A 7 -19.75 4.62 -21.89
C GLY A 7 -18.76 3.48 -21.62
N ARG A 8 -18.68 2.46 -22.48
CA ARG A 8 -17.72 1.33 -22.32
C ARG A 8 -16.33 1.78 -22.73
N ILE A 9 -15.31 1.33 -22.02
CA ILE A 9 -13.91 1.60 -22.37
C ILE A 9 -13.45 0.54 -23.37
N VAL A 10 -13.34 0.92 -24.63
CA VAL A 10 -13.00 0.00 -25.74
C VAL A 10 -11.48 -0.14 -25.91
N GLN A 11 -10.74 0.89 -25.49
CA GLN A 11 -9.29 1.02 -25.62
C GLN A 11 -8.65 1.16 -24.23
N PHE A 12 -8.80 0.12 -23.39
CA PHE A 12 -8.35 0.17 -22.00
C PHE A 12 -6.82 0.19 -21.90
N ASN A 13 -6.11 -0.54 -22.75
CA ASN A 13 -4.66 -0.55 -22.78
C ASN A 13 -4.10 0.83 -23.18
N GLU A 14 -4.68 1.46 -24.21
CA GLU A 14 -4.30 2.80 -24.64
C GLU A 14 -4.61 3.86 -23.57
N LEU A 15 -5.74 3.72 -22.85
CA LEU A 15 -6.04 4.54 -21.68
C LEU A 15 -4.94 4.38 -20.63
N CYS A 16 -4.55 3.15 -20.28
CA CYS A 16 -3.47 2.89 -19.33
C CYS A 16 -2.14 3.47 -19.80
N HIS A 17 -1.78 3.33 -21.08
CA HIS A 17 -0.57 3.96 -21.64
C HIS A 17 -0.62 5.50 -21.54
N SER A 18 -1.76 6.12 -21.86
CA SER A 18 -1.93 7.57 -21.73
C SER A 18 -1.78 8.04 -20.29
N VAL A 19 -2.36 7.32 -19.33
CA VAL A 19 -2.20 7.63 -17.90
C VAL A 19 -0.77 7.39 -17.44
N TYR A 20 -0.14 6.30 -17.89
CA TYR A 20 1.25 6.00 -17.57
C TYR A 20 2.21 7.09 -18.05
N LEU A 21 1.93 7.77 -19.16
CA LEU A 21 2.77 8.85 -19.69
C LEU A 21 2.41 10.23 -19.07
N GLY A 22 1.12 10.54 -18.94
CA GLY A 22 0.64 11.90 -18.65
C GLY A 22 -0.12 12.08 -17.35
N GLY A 23 -0.42 11.01 -16.59
CA GLY A 23 -1.32 11.05 -15.44
C GLY A 23 -2.79 11.22 -15.83
N VAL A 24 -3.63 11.59 -14.86
CA VAL A 24 -5.07 11.79 -15.07
C VAL A 24 -5.47 13.24 -14.82
N GLU A 25 -6.27 13.79 -15.73
CA GLU A 25 -6.91 15.09 -15.53
C GLU A 25 -7.79 15.07 -14.25
N PRO A 26 -7.71 16.08 -13.35
CA PRO A 26 -8.43 16.08 -12.07
C PRO A 26 -9.92 15.78 -12.17
N SER A 27 -10.60 16.27 -13.22
CA SER A 27 -12.03 16.07 -13.48
C SER A 27 -12.39 14.59 -13.75
N LEU A 28 -11.46 13.82 -14.30
CA LEU A 28 -11.64 12.42 -14.70
C LEU A 28 -11.22 11.42 -13.62
N ARG A 29 -10.44 11.84 -12.62
CA ARG A 29 -9.89 10.96 -11.57
C ARG A 29 -10.94 10.07 -10.92
N LYS A 30 -12.14 10.59 -10.63
CA LYS A 30 -13.24 9.82 -10.01
C LYS A 30 -13.57 8.53 -10.77
N VAL A 31 -13.58 8.58 -12.10
CA VAL A 31 -13.91 7.44 -12.96
C VAL A 31 -12.67 6.61 -13.24
N VAL A 32 -11.57 7.25 -13.66
CA VAL A 32 -10.35 6.57 -14.07
C VAL A 32 -9.71 5.80 -12.92
N TRP A 33 -9.69 6.34 -11.70
CA TRP A 33 -9.14 5.62 -10.54
C TRP A 33 -9.91 4.34 -10.23
N ARG A 34 -11.23 4.33 -10.41
CA ARG A 34 -12.05 3.13 -10.20
C ARG A 34 -11.73 2.05 -11.25
N LEU A 35 -11.42 2.44 -12.48
CA LEU A 35 -10.97 1.53 -13.52
C LEU A 35 -9.57 0.98 -13.20
N LEU A 36 -8.61 1.85 -12.89
CA LEU A 36 -7.22 1.46 -12.58
C LEU A 36 -7.11 0.54 -11.33
N LEU A 37 -8.01 0.73 -10.36
CA LEU A 37 -8.11 -0.10 -9.15
C LEU A 37 -8.96 -1.36 -9.36
N ASN A 38 -9.44 -1.65 -10.58
CA ASN A 38 -10.27 -2.81 -10.88
C ASN A 38 -11.55 -2.88 -10.03
N VAL A 39 -12.22 -1.73 -9.79
CA VAL A 39 -13.51 -1.68 -9.06
C VAL A 39 -14.64 -2.32 -9.87
N TYR A 40 -14.55 -2.23 -11.20
CA TYR A 40 -15.45 -2.83 -12.18
C TYR A 40 -14.75 -3.00 -13.54
N PRO A 41 -15.26 -3.89 -14.41
CA PRO A 41 -14.72 -4.09 -15.75
C PRO A 41 -14.85 -2.85 -16.67
N PRO A 42 -13.88 -2.61 -17.57
CA PRO A 42 -13.93 -1.54 -18.56
C PRO A 42 -15.10 -1.69 -19.55
N GLU A 43 -15.56 -2.92 -19.80
CA GLU A 43 -16.61 -3.24 -20.76
C GLU A 43 -18.02 -2.86 -20.27
N MET A 44 -18.18 -2.56 -18.97
CA MET A 44 -19.46 -2.10 -18.42
C MET A 44 -19.85 -0.74 -18.98
N THR A 45 -21.12 -0.55 -19.29
CA THR A 45 -21.68 0.75 -19.70
C THR A 45 -21.65 1.76 -18.56
N GLY A 46 -21.76 3.05 -18.90
CA GLY A 46 -21.83 4.12 -17.89
C GLY A 46 -23.00 3.92 -16.91
N ARG A 47 -24.17 3.47 -17.41
CA ARG A 47 -25.36 3.22 -16.59
C ARG A 47 -25.17 2.06 -15.62
N GLU A 48 -24.61 0.95 -16.08
CA GLU A 48 -24.33 -0.22 -15.23
C GLU A 48 -23.32 0.12 -14.14
N ARG A 49 -22.27 0.89 -14.45
CA ARG A 49 -21.28 1.34 -13.45
C ARG A 49 -21.91 2.21 -12.37
N ILE A 50 -22.80 3.13 -12.75
CA ILE A 50 -23.52 3.98 -11.79
C ILE A 50 -24.39 3.12 -10.87
N ALA A 51 -25.18 2.20 -11.43
CA ALA A 51 -26.04 1.31 -10.66
C ALA A 51 -25.24 0.40 -9.69
N LEU A 52 -24.15 -0.20 -10.18
CA LEU A 52 -23.25 -1.04 -9.38
C LEU A 52 -22.63 -0.25 -8.23
N MET A 53 -22.15 0.97 -8.48
CA MET A 53 -21.62 1.83 -7.43
C MET A 53 -22.69 2.24 -6.42
N ALA A 54 -23.91 2.55 -6.86
CA ALA A 54 -25.02 2.88 -5.96
C ALA A 54 -25.34 1.71 -5.01
N GLY A 55 -25.40 0.47 -5.53
CA GLY A 55 -25.59 -0.73 -4.72
C GLY A 55 -24.47 -0.96 -3.71
N LYS A 56 -23.19 -0.88 -4.16
CA LYS A 56 -22.02 -1.02 -3.28
C LYS A 56 -21.98 0.06 -2.18
N ILE A 57 -22.32 1.30 -2.51
CA ILE A 57 -22.39 2.43 -1.55
C ILE A 57 -23.52 2.22 -0.54
N ALA A 58 -24.70 1.74 -0.97
CA ALA A 58 -25.80 1.43 -0.06
C ALA A 58 -25.42 0.33 0.93
N LYS A 59 -24.76 -0.74 0.45
CA LYS A 59 -24.23 -1.80 1.31
C LYS A 59 -23.21 -1.27 2.33
N TYR A 60 -22.29 -0.42 1.90
CA TYR A 60 -21.35 0.25 2.82
C TYR A 60 -22.07 1.04 3.93
N LYS A 61 -23.10 1.82 3.59
CA LYS A 61 -23.89 2.57 4.59
C LYS A 61 -24.50 1.63 5.62
N SER A 62 -25.13 0.55 5.18
CA SER A 62 -25.72 -0.47 6.06
C SER A 62 -24.67 -1.11 6.98
N MET A 63 -23.51 -1.50 6.43
CA MET A 63 -22.39 -2.04 7.19
C MET A 63 -21.89 -1.04 8.24
N LYS A 64 -21.76 0.23 7.87
CA LYS A 64 -21.33 1.30 8.76
C LYS A 64 -22.28 1.49 9.94
N GLU A 65 -23.57 1.56 9.65
CA GLU A 65 -24.61 1.68 10.68
C GLU A 65 -24.64 0.48 11.62
N ALA A 66 -24.51 -0.73 11.06
CA ALA A 66 -24.50 -1.97 11.83
C ALA A 66 -23.35 -2.01 12.85
N TRP A 67 -22.11 -1.73 12.45
CA TRP A 67 -21.00 -1.79 13.39
C TRP A 67 -21.06 -0.66 14.42
N LYS A 68 -21.53 0.54 14.04
CA LYS A 68 -21.71 1.65 14.99
C LYS A 68 -22.77 1.33 16.04
N LYS A 69 -23.86 0.66 15.65
CA LYS A 69 -24.87 0.15 16.59
C LYS A 69 -24.26 -0.87 17.54
N THR A 70 -23.54 -1.86 17.01
CA THR A 70 -22.84 -2.89 17.80
C THR A 70 -21.81 -2.30 18.76
N TYR A 71 -21.09 -1.25 18.37
CA TYR A 71 -20.18 -0.51 19.24
C TYR A 71 -20.90 0.15 20.41
N LYS A 72 -22.03 0.84 20.15
CA LYS A 72 -22.84 1.47 21.21
C LYS A 72 -23.43 0.47 22.18
N GLU A 73 -23.74 -0.74 21.70
CA GLU A 73 -24.26 -1.84 22.51
C GLU A 73 -23.15 -2.60 23.27
N GLY A 74 -21.87 -2.23 23.09
CA GLY A 74 -20.75 -2.88 23.76
C GLY A 74 -20.45 -4.30 23.28
N ARG A 75 -20.90 -4.66 22.06
CA ARG A 75 -20.81 -6.01 21.50
C ARG A 75 -19.63 -6.23 20.55
N LEU A 76 -18.78 -5.23 20.33
CA LEU A 76 -17.55 -5.43 19.54
C LEU A 76 -16.51 -6.20 20.34
N THR A 77 -15.73 -7.02 19.64
CA THR A 77 -14.62 -7.75 20.28
C THR A 77 -13.50 -6.79 20.68
N GLN A 78 -12.65 -7.23 21.63
CA GLN A 78 -11.50 -6.43 22.07
C GLN A 78 -10.56 -6.07 20.92
N ALA A 79 -10.32 -7.00 19.99
CA ALA A 79 -9.49 -6.78 18.81
C ALA A 79 -10.10 -5.71 17.88
N GLN A 80 -11.43 -5.73 17.68
CA GLN A 80 -12.12 -4.71 16.89
C GLN A 80 -12.02 -3.32 17.55
N ILE A 81 -12.20 -3.23 18.86
CA ILE A 81 -12.07 -1.97 19.61
C ILE A 81 -10.65 -1.41 19.49
N GLN A 82 -9.63 -2.26 19.63
CA GLN A 82 -8.24 -1.87 19.45
C GLN A 82 -7.97 -1.35 18.03
N ALA A 83 -8.46 -2.04 17.00
CA ALA A 83 -8.29 -1.63 15.61
C ALA A 83 -8.94 -0.26 15.33
N ILE A 84 -10.16 -0.03 15.82
CA ILE A 84 -10.86 1.25 15.67
C ILE A 84 -10.13 2.37 16.44
N SER A 85 -9.62 2.07 17.63
CA SER A 85 -8.85 3.03 18.43
C SER A 85 -7.57 3.47 17.70
N LEU A 86 -6.80 2.51 17.15
CA LEU A 86 -5.61 2.81 16.34
C LEU A 86 -5.96 3.65 15.10
N ALA A 87 -7.05 3.31 14.41
CA ALA A 87 -7.53 4.11 13.28
C ALA A 87 -7.86 5.55 13.69
N SER A 88 -8.50 5.76 14.85
CA SER A 88 -8.83 7.11 15.35
C SER A 88 -7.59 7.98 15.57
N VAL A 89 -6.53 7.41 16.15
CA VAL A 89 -5.26 8.12 16.40
C VAL A 89 -4.59 8.50 15.08
N ASP A 90 -4.56 7.56 14.13
CA ASP A 90 -3.92 7.75 12.84
C ASP A 90 -4.62 8.77 11.95
N VAL A 91 -5.95 8.78 11.95
CA VAL A 91 -6.74 9.73 11.16
C VAL A 91 -6.52 11.17 11.63
N VAL A 92 -6.28 11.38 12.93
CA VAL A 92 -6.01 12.72 13.46
C VAL A 92 -4.67 13.28 13.00
N ARG A 93 -3.69 12.44 12.63
CA ARG A 93 -2.37 12.85 12.14
C ARG A 93 -2.24 12.85 10.61
N THR A 94 -3.25 12.37 9.88
CA THR A 94 -3.21 12.26 8.41
C THR A 94 -3.53 13.59 7.73
N ASP A 95 -2.60 14.07 6.89
CA ASP A 95 -2.76 15.17 5.92
C ASP A 95 -3.44 16.45 6.44
N ARG A 96 -3.26 16.75 7.73
CA ARG A 96 -3.88 17.91 8.40
C ARG A 96 -3.52 19.27 7.81
N SER A 97 -2.35 19.36 7.15
CA SER A 97 -1.92 20.56 6.45
C SER A 97 -2.66 20.78 5.13
N HIS A 98 -3.34 19.77 4.59
CA HIS A 98 -4.06 19.87 3.33
C HIS A 98 -5.45 20.47 3.56
N ARG A 99 -5.87 21.42 2.70
CA ARG A 99 -7.13 22.16 2.85
C ARG A 99 -8.35 21.26 2.98
N PHE A 100 -8.39 20.14 2.25
CA PHE A 100 -9.47 19.15 2.31
C PHE A 100 -9.67 18.55 3.72
N TYR A 101 -8.61 18.47 4.53
CA TYR A 101 -8.62 17.92 5.89
C TYR A 101 -8.46 18.99 6.98
N SER A 102 -8.45 20.27 6.60
CA SER A 102 -8.32 21.39 7.53
C SER A 102 -9.57 21.52 8.44
N LEU A 103 -9.35 22.07 9.62
CA LEU A 103 -10.35 22.23 10.69
C LEU A 103 -11.47 23.23 10.35
N ASP A 104 -11.33 24.00 9.27
CA ASP A 104 -12.36 24.93 8.78
C ASP A 104 -13.56 24.18 8.19
N SER A 105 -13.38 22.91 7.82
CA SER A 105 -14.48 21.96 7.61
C SER A 105 -14.83 21.33 8.96
N ASP A 106 -16.11 21.13 9.31
CA ASP A 106 -16.65 20.65 10.61
C ASP A 106 -16.14 19.26 11.11
N GLY A 107 -14.86 18.91 10.91
CA GLY A 107 -14.29 17.58 11.10
C GLY A 107 -14.91 16.52 10.18
N SER A 108 -15.76 16.90 9.23
CA SER A 108 -16.56 15.96 8.44
C SER A 108 -15.68 15.01 7.62
N LYS A 109 -14.63 15.51 6.95
CA LYS A 109 -13.72 14.66 6.16
C LYS A 109 -12.87 13.73 7.00
N ILE A 110 -12.43 14.20 8.17
CA ILE A 110 -11.71 13.39 9.17
C ILE A 110 -12.63 12.26 9.68
N ARG A 111 -13.89 12.57 9.98
CA ARG A 111 -14.89 11.57 10.38
C ARG A 111 -15.19 10.56 9.27
N GLN A 112 -15.31 11.00 8.03
CA GLN A 112 -15.47 10.12 6.87
C GLN A 112 -14.26 9.18 6.72
N LEU A 113 -13.04 9.69 6.87
CA LEU A 113 -11.82 8.87 6.80
C LEU A 113 -11.78 7.82 7.91
N PHE A 114 -12.15 8.19 9.14
CA PHE A 114 -12.31 7.26 10.25
C PHE A 114 -13.37 6.19 9.96
N ASP A 115 -14.55 6.60 9.49
CA ASP A 115 -15.65 5.71 9.16
C ASP A 115 -15.26 4.68 8.09
N ILE A 116 -14.49 5.07 7.08
CA ILE A 116 -13.94 4.16 6.05
C ILE A 116 -13.03 3.10 6.68
N LEU A 117 -12.04 3.52 7.47
CA LEU A 117 -11.03 2.64 8.05
C LEU A 117 -11.61 1.72 9.12
N ALA A 118 -12.48 2.24 9.99
CA ALA A 118 -13.18 1.45 11.01
C ALA A 118 -14.08 0.39 10.35
N THR A 119 -14.85 0.77 9.33
CA THR A 119 -15.67 -0.19 8.58
C THR A 119 -14.78 -1.25 7.92
N TYR A 120 -13.66 -0.87 7.30
CA TYR A 120 -12.75 -1.84 6.71
C TYR A 120 -12.22 -2.84 7.74
N ALA A 121 -11.68 -2.35 8.86
CA ALA A 121 -11.05 -3.17 9.88
C ALA A 121 -12.01 -4.18 10.53
N ILE A 122 -13.27 -3.80 10.70
CA ILE A 122 -14.32 -4.65 11.28
C ILE A 122 -14.72 -5.76 10.32
N TYR A 123 -14.85 -5.45 9.04
CA TYR A 123 -15.36 -6.36 8.01
C TYR A 123 -14.25 -7.16 7.29
N HIS A 124 -12.98 -6.88 7.58
CA HIS A 124 -11.82 -7.63 7.09
C HIS A 124 -10.91 -8.04 8.27
N PRO A 125 -11.39 -8.86 9.23
CA PRO A 125 -10.70 -9.12 10.49
C PRO A 125 -9.34 -9.83 10.33
N SER A 126 -9.10 -10.52 9.21
CA SER A 126 -7.80 -11.12 8.90
C SER A 126 -6.69 -10.09 8.70
N ILE A 127 -7.05 -8.87 8.31
CA ILE A 127 -6.12 -7.74 8.15
C ILE A 127 -6.35 -6.70 9.25
N GLY A 128 -7.60 -6.39 9.59
CA GLY A 128 -7.94 -5.37 10.59
C GLY A 128 -7.46 -3.97 10.18
N TYR A 129 -7.05 -3.18 11.17
CA TYR A 129 -6.40 -1.88 10.95
C TYR A 129 -4.92 -1.99 11.29
N HIS A 130 -4.07 -1.51 10.38
CA HIS A 130 -2.64 -1.38 10.58
C HIS A 130 -2.19 0.07 10.37
N GLN A 131 -1.17 0.46 11.13
CA GLN A 131 -0.66 1.82 11.10
C GLN A 131 -0.26 2.21 9.68
N GLY A 132 -0.73 3.37 9.23
CA GLY A 132 -0.43 3.91 7.91
C GLY A 132 -1.45 3.62 6.82
N MET A 133 -2.42 2.71 7.05
CA MET A 133 -3.56 2.52 6.15
C MET A 133 -4.36 3.81 5.93
N SER A 134 -4.38 4.73 6.91
CA SER A 134 -4.99 6.05 6.75
C SER A 134 -4.35 6.88 5.63
N ASN A 135 -3.04 6.73 5.38
CA ASN A 135 -2.36 7.44 4.30
C ASN A 135 -2.76 6.91 2.92
N LEU A 136 -3.17 5.64 2.82
CA LEU A 136 -3.70 5.06 1.58
C LEU A 136 -5.17 5.45 1.35
N ALA A 137 -5.97 5.52 2.42
CA ALA A 137 -7.38 5.91 2.32
C ALA A 137 -7.57 7.41 2.06
N SER A 138 -6.65 8.25 2.52
CA SER A 138 -6.68 9.72 2.36
C SER A 138 -6.83 10.17 0.90
N PRO A 139 -5.92 9.86 -0.03
CA PRO A 139 -6.04 10.27 -1.42
C PRO A 139 -7.31 9.73 -2.10
N LEU A 140 -7.77 8.54 -1.72
CA LEU A 140 -9.01 7.97 -2.24
C LEU A 140 -10.24 8.78 -1.80
N LEU A 141 -10.31 9.18 -0.53
CA LEU A 141 -11.40 10.05 -0.06
C LEU A 141 -11.36 11.43 -0.71
N PHE A 142 -10.16 11.99 -0.89
CA PHE A 142 -9.98 13.25 -1.59
C PHE A 142 -10.52 13.18 -3.03
N VAL A 143 -10.06 12.21 -3.82
CA VAL A 143 -10.46 12.07 -5.23
C VAL A 143 -11.94 11.73 -5.37
N GLN A 144 -12.42 10.77 -4.57
CA GLN A 144 -13.80 10.29 -4.72
C GLN A 144 -14.81 11.31 -4.19
N ASP A 145 -14.42 12.11 -3.19
CA ASP A 145 -15.26 13.10 -2.51
C ASP A 145 -16.61 12.53 -2.06
N ASN A 146 -16.63 11.23 -1.76
CA ASN A 146 -17.79 10.48 -1.32
C ASN A 146 -17.30 9.31 -0.46
N GLU A 147 -17.72 9.28 0.80
CA GLU A 147 -17.27 8.30 1.79
C GLU A 147 -17.44 6.84 1.31
N GLY A 148 -18.61 6.51 0.75
CA GLY A 148 -18.88 5.16 0.27
C GLY A 148 -18.06 4.78 -0.96
N ALA A 149 -17.94 5.68 -1.94
CA ALA A 149 -17.12 5.42 -3.12
C ALA A 149 -15.63 5.27 -2.75
N ALA A 150 -15.14 6.07 -1.81
CA ALA A 150 -13.79 5.97 -1.26
C ALA A 150 -13.56 4.64 -0.55
N TYR A 151 -14.52 4.17 0.26
CA TYR A 151 -14.47 2.84 0.89
C TYR A 151 -14.33 1.72 -0.16
N ILE A 152 -15.11 1.77 -1.24
CA ILE A 152 -15.04 0.74 -2.30
C ILE A 152 -13.67 0.75 -2.98
N CYS A 153 -13.13 1.94 -3.31
CA CYS A 153 -11.79 2.06 -3.88
C CYS A 153 -10.72 1.56 -2.90
N PHE A 154 -10.90 1.84 -1.60
CA PHE A 154 -9.99 1.41 -0.55
C PHE A 154 -9.97 -0.12 -0.41
N CYS A 155 -11.13 -0.77 -0.42
CA CYS A 155 -11.21 -2.22 -0.40
C CYS A 155 -10.55 -2.84 -1.64
N ALA A 156 -10.75 -2.26 -2.83
CA ALA A 156 -10.09 -2.71 -4.06
C ALA A 156 -8.56 -2.58 -3.97
N LEU A 157 -8.06 -1.45 -3.48
CA LEU A 157 -6.62 -1.26 -3.22
C LEU A 157 -6.08 -2.28 -2.20
N MET A 158 -6.85 -2.54 -1.14
CA MET A 158 -6.46 -3.47 -0.08
C MET A 158 -6.55 -4.95 -0.50
N GLN A 159 -7.28 -5.32 -1.55
CA GLN A 159 -7.16 -6.68 -2.12
C GLN A 159 -5.74 -6.93 -2.64
N ARG A 160 -5.11 -5.90 -3.22
CA ARG A 160 -3.73 -5.95 -3.72
C ARG A 160 -2.70 -5.79 -2.61
N LEU A 161 -2.92 -4.83 -1.71
CA LEU A 161 -1.92 -4.46 -0.69
C LEU A 161 -2.08 -5.16 0.66
N GLY A 162 -3.26 -5.70 0.97
CA GLY A 162 -3.61 -6.18 2.31
C GLY A 162 -2.68 -7.24 2.88
N LYS A 163 -2.15 -8.13 2.03
CA LYS A 163 -1.16 -9.13 2.45
C LYS A 163 0.12 -8.51 3.01
N LYS A 164 0.52 -7.29 2.58
CA LYS A 164 1.70 -6.58 3.11
C LYS A 164 1.53 -6.12 4.56
N PHE A 165 0.29 -5.93 5.01
CA PHE A 165 -0.03 -5.50 6.37
C PHE A 165 -0.16 -6.67 7.35
N CYS A 166 -0.15 -7.91 6.86
CA CYS A 166 -0.26 -9.10 7.70
C CYS A 166 1.13 -9.46 8.26
N PRO A 167 1.32 -9.54 9.60
CA PRO A 167 2.62 -9.86 10.20
C PRO A 167 3.21 -11.20 9.74
N GLN A 168 2.35 -12.17 9.39
CA GLN A 168 2.76 -13.48 8.87
C GLN A 168 3.38 -13.41 7.47
N ASN A 169 3.21 -12.29 6.77
CA ASN A 169 3.61 -12.09 5.37
C ASN A 169 4.77 -11.07 5.23
N GLN A 170 5.56 -10.85 6.28
CA GLN A 170 6.73 -9.94 6.24
C GLN A 170 7.72 -10.31 5.12
N LEU A 171 7.84 -11.59 4.79
CA LEU A 171 8.68 -12.07 3.69
C LEU A 171 8.34 -11.40 2.34
N LEU A 172 7.07 -11.04 2.11
CA LEU A 172 6.65 -10.40 0.86
C LEU A 172 7.34 -9.04 0.66
N THR A 173 7.48 -8.26 1.73
CA THR A 173 8.15 -6.95 1.70
C THR A 173 9.66 -7.10 1.63
N ILE A 174 10.23 -8.09 2.34
CA ILE A 174 11.66 -8.41 2.28
C ILE A 174 12.08 -8.79 0.86
N VAL A 175 11.29 -9.59 0.15
CA VAL A 175 11.57 -9.93 -1.26
C VAL A 175 11.52 -8.69 -2.16
N GLN A 176 10.60 -7.75 -1.93
CA GLN A 176 10.57 -6.49 -2.69
C GLN A 176 11.80 -5.62 -2.42
N MET A 177 12.30 -5.58 -1.18
CA MET A 177 13.54 -4.89 -0.81
C MET A 177 14.76 -5.54 -1.44
N GLN A 178 14.82 -6.87 -1.48
CA GLN A 178 15.89 -7.59 -2.17
C GLN A 178 15.89 -7.24 -3.66
N HIS A 179 14.73 -7.33 -4.32
CA HIS A 179 14.59 -6.92 -5.71
C HIS A 179 14.96 -5.45 -5.94
N LEU A 180 14.70 -4.57 -4.97
CA LEU A 180 15.10 -3.16 -5.04
C LEU A 180 16.61 -2.99 -4.98
N HIS A 181 17.29 -3.70 -4.08
CA HIS A 181 18.75 -3.72 -4.01
C HIS A 181 19.35 -4.30 -5.29
N ASP A 182 18.81 -5.41 -5.78
CA ASP A 182 19.28 -6.05 -7.01
C ASP A 182 19.13 -5.11 -8.20
N LEU A 183 17.98 -4.44 -8.33
CA LEU A 183 17.78 -3.42 -9.35
C LEU A 183 18.80 -2.29 -9.22
N LEU A 184 19.09 -1.83 -8.00
CA LEU A 184 20.12 -0.82 -7.75
C LEU A 184 21.50 -1.28 -8.21
N VAL A 185 21.87 -2.56 -7.99
CA VAL A 185 23.14 -3.13 -8.48
C VAL A 185 23.26 -3.02 -10.00
N PHE A 186 22.17 -3.25 -10.75
CA PHE A 186 22.17 -3.12 -12.20
C PHE A 186 22.21 -1.67 -12.70
N THR A 187 21.64 -0.74 -11.93
CA THR A 187 21.57 0.67 -12.34
C THR A 187 22.77 1.49 -11.90
N ASP A 188 23.29 1.22 -10.71
CA ASP A 188 24.40 1.96 -10.07
C ASP A 188 25.07 1.06 -9.02
N TRP A 189 26.02 0.27 -9.49
CA TRP A 189 26.72 -0.71 -8.66
C TRP A 189 27.57 -0.04 -7.55
N GLU A 190 28.10 1.17 -7.78
CA GLU A 190 28.89 1.92 -6.81
C GLU A 190 28.02 2.33 -5.63
N LEU A 191 26.83 2.89 -5.90
CA LEU A 191 25.88 3.25 -4.86
C LEU A 191 25.38 2.00 -4.13
N ALA A 192 25.10 0.90 -4.84
CA ALA A 192 24.70 -0.36 -4.21
C ALA A 192 25.81 -0.92 -3.29
N GLN A 193 27.06 -0.88 -3.73
CA GLN A 193 28.20 -1.32 -2.94
C GLN A 193 28.39 -0.45 -1.71
N PHE A 194 28.28 0.88 -1.86
CA PHE A 194 28.31 1.81 -0.75
C PHE A 194 27.26 1.45 0.31
N LEU A 195 25.99 1.29 -0.10
CA LEU A 195 24.94 0.89 0.84
C LEU A 195 25.26 -0.44 1.55
N ARG A 196 25.84 -1.43 0.85
CA ARG A 196 26.28 -2.68 1.50
C ARG A 196 27.37 -2.45 2.55
N LEU A 197 28.41 -1.67 2.23
CA LEU A 197 29.51 -1.38 3.15
C LEU A 197 29.05 -0.63 4.41
N HIS A 198 27.96 0.13 4.30
CA HIS A 198 27.34 0.85 5.42
C HIS A 198 26.19 0.07 6.10
N ASN A 199 26.06 -1.25 5.88
CA ASN A 199 24.99 -2.12 6.44
C ASN A 199 23.56 -1.72 6.05
N LEU A 200 23.39 -1.02 4.92
CA LEU A 200 22.14 -0.54 4.36
C LEU A 200 21.67 -1.38 3.15
N GLY A 201 22.43 -2.40 2.75
CA GLY A 201 22.13 -3.26 1.59
C GLY A 201 20.85 -4.08 1.69
N ASN A 202 20.30 -4.27 2.89
CA ASN A 202 18.99 -4.92 3.10
C ASN A 202 17.79 -4.02 2.74
N MET A 203 18.04 -2.74 2.46
CA MET A 203 17.03 -1.75 2.05
C MET A 203 15.87 -1.54 3.04
N PHE A 204 16.01 -1.90 4.33
CA PHE A 204 14.93 -1.74 5.32
C PHE A 204 14.46 -0.29 5.47
N PHE A 205 15.32 0.69 5.18
CA PHE A 205 14.94 2.10 5.18
C PHE A 205 13.85 2.45 4.15
N THR A 206 13.61 1.58 3.16
CA THR A 206 12.56 1.72 2.13
C THR A 206 11.25 1.01 2.50
N GLU A 207 11.13 0.40 3.69
CA GLU A 207 9.92 -0.35 4.09
C GLU A 207 8.65 0.47 3.93
N ARG A 208 8.67 1.69 4.47
CA ARG A 208 7.54 2.62 4.37
C ARG A 208 7.19 2.97 2.93
N TRP A 209 8.19 3.10 2.06
CA TRP A 209 8.02 3.44 0.64
C TRP A 209 7.25 2.34 -0.08
N LEU A 210 7.66 1.08 0.13
CA LEU A 210 7.07 -0.09 -0.50
C LEU A 210 5.71 -0.47 0.10
N LEU A 211 5.53 -0.29 1.41
CA LEU A 211 4.29 -0.59 2.11
C LEU A 211 3.18 0.41 1.75
N LEU A 212 3.51 1.70 1.64
CA LEU A 212 2.54 2.77 1.39
C LEU A 212 2.53 3.26 -0.07
N GLU A 213 3.13 2.51 -0.99
CA GLU A 213 3.27 2.87 -2.42
C GLU A 213 3.71 4.32 -2.63
N LEU A 214 4.71 4.77 -1.87
CA LEU A 214 5.31 6.10 -1.93
C LEU A 214 4.37 7.30 -1.65
N VAL A 215 3.11 7.08 -1.24
CA VAL A 215 2.12 8.16 -1.03
C VAL A 215 2.57 9.22 -0.03
N ARG A 216 3.53 8.87 0.85
CA ARG A 216 4.09 9.76 1.85
C ARG A 216 5.35 10.49 1.42
N GLU A 217 6.02 10.03 0.37
CA GLU A 217 7.29 10.61 -0.08
C GLU A 217 7.07 11.85 -0.93
N PHE A 218 5.97 11.94 -1.67
CA PHE A 218 5.67 13.08 -2.54
C PHE A 218 4.71 14.08 -1.88
N ALA A 219 4.72 15.32 -2.36
CA ALA A 219 3.68 16.30 -2.03
C ALA A 219 2.29 15.74 -2.42
N PHE A 220 1.21 16.25 -1.83
CA PHE A 220 -0.09 15.58 -1.91
C PHE A 220 -0.58 15.35 -3.35
N GLU A 221 -0.58 16.37 -4.21
CA GLU A 221 -1.00 16.25 -5.61
C GLU A 221 -0.02 15.39 -6.43
N ASP A 222 1.29 15.51 -6.18
CA ASP A 222 2.32 14.70 -6.80
C ASP A 222 2.16 13.21 -6.47
N ALA A 223 1.76 12.92 -5.22
CA ALA A 223 1.45 11.55 -4.79
C ALA A 223 0.25 10.98 -5.54
N LEU A 224 -0.77 11.79 -5.86
CA LEU A 224 -1.89 11.34 -6.70
C LEU A 224 -1.40 10.95 -8.09
N TYR A 225 -0.54 11.76 -8.69
CA TYR A 225 0.06 11.47 -10.00
C TYR A 225 0.91 10.20 -9.96
N VAL A 226 1.76 10.03 -8.94
CA VAL A 226 2.60 8.83 -8.79
C VAL A 226 1.74 7.56 -8.68
N LEU A 227 0.67 7.59 -7.88
CA LEU A 227 -0.28 6.48 -7.78
C LEU A 227 -0.96 6.17 -9.12
N GLU A 228 -1.39 7.19 -9.86
CA GLU A 228 -2.01 7.03 -11.19
C GLU A 228 -1.09 6.30 -12.17
N VAL A 229 0.16 6.76 -12.28
CA VAL A 229 1.15 6.17 -13.18
C VAL A 229 1.50 4.75 -12.75
N GLN A 230 1.63 4.50 -11.45
CA GLN A 230 1.89 3.15 -10.93
C GLN A 230 0.75 2.19 -11.23
N TRP A 231 -0.49 2.56 -10.94
CA TRP A 231 -1.64 1.69 -11.22
C TRP A 231 -1.85 1.48 -12.71
N ALA A 232 -1.56 2.48 -13.55
CA ALA A 232 -1.54 2.31 -14.99
C ALA A 232 -0.49 1.28 -15.45
N SER A 233 0.75 1.36 -14.93
CA SER A 233 1.80 0.39 -15.27
C SER A 233 1.42 -1.05 -14.89
N LEU A 234 0.72 -1.24 -13.77
CA LEU A 234 0.26 -2.56 -13.33
C LEU A 234 -0.71 -3.18 -14.33
N ASN A 235 -1.65 -2.38 -14.82
CA ASN A 235 -2.62 -2.83 -15.81
C ASN A 235 -1.94 -3.15 -17.15
N ILE A 236 -0.94 -2.36 -17.56
CA ILE A 236 -0.13 -2.64 -18.76
C ILE A 236 0.59 -3.98 -18.61
N ILE A 237 1.26 -4.24 -17.49
CA ILE A 237 1.99 -5.50 -17.27
C ILE A 237 1.04 -6.69 -17.20
N ALA A 238 -0.10 -6.55 -16.51
CA ALA A 238 -1.11 -7.62 -16.44
C ALA A 238 -1.62 -8.01 -17.84
N SER A 239 -1.87 -7.03 -18.71
CA SER A 239 -2.32 -7.28 -20.08
C SER A 239 -1.32 -8.06 -20.95
N GLN A 240 -0.03 -8.07 -20.61
CA GLN A 240 1.00 -8.79 -21.34
C GLN A 240 1.11 -10.27 -20.95
N GLY A 241 0.49 -10.68 -19.84
CA GLY A 241 0.57 -12.04 -19.29
C GLY A 241 -0.69 -12.90 -19.50
N GLU A 242 -1.75 -12.38 -20.12
CA GLU A 242 -3.05 -13.05 -20.20
C GLU A 242 -3.27 -13.78 -21.54
N SER A 243 -3.61 -15.07 -21.48
CA SER A 243 -4.32 -15.80 -22.54
C SER A 243 -5.81 -15.37 -22.55
N PRO A 244 -6.45 -15.24 -23.72
CA PRO A 244 -7.75 -14.57 -23.89
C PRO A 244 -9.01 -15.23 -23.28
N GLU A 245 -8.90 -16.28 -22.45
CA GLU A 245 -10.04 -17.12 -22.03
C GLU A 245 -10.41 -17.09 -20.53
N LEU A 246 -9.95 -16.12 -19.74
CA LEU A 246 -10.28 -16.06 -18.31
C LEU A 246 -11.59 -15.28 -18.03
N THR A 247 -12.45 -15.85 -17.18
CA THR A 247 -13.78 -15.30 -16.85
C THR A 247 -13.68 -14.01 -16.01
N VAL A 248 -14.77 -13.22 -15.97
CA VAL A 248 -14.89 -11.95 -15.21
C VAL A 248 -14.50 -12.09 -13.73
N THR A 249 -14.63 -13.28 -13.12
CA THR A 249 -14.22 -13.57 -11.73
C THR A 249 -12.71 -13.82 -11.56
N GLN A 250 -12.00 -14.15 -12.63
CA GLN A 250 -10.55 -14.41 -12.62
C GLN A 250 -9.71 -13.16 -12.89
N ARG A 251 -10.30 -12.10 -13.46
CA ARG A 251 -9.65 -10.79 -13.73
C ARG A 251 -9.38 -9.91 -12.49
N GLY A 252 -9.58 -10.44 -11.28
CA GLY A 252 -9.24 -9.74 -10.03
C GLY A 252 -10.08 -8.50 -9.72
N TYR A 253 -11.27 -8.35 -10.30
CA TYR A 253 -12.17 -7.23 -9.99
C TYR A 253 -12.71 -7.27 -8.56
N PHE A 254 -12.86 -6.11 -7.95
CA PHE A 254 -13.35 -5.99 -6.58
C PHE A 254 -14.83 -6.41 -6.46
N VAL A 255 -15.07 -7.51 -5.77
CA VAL A 255 -16.39 -7.93 -5.31
C VAL A 255 -16.52 -7.61 -3.82
N LEU A 256 -17.55 -6.82 -3.48
CA LEU A 256 -17.89 -6.59 -2.08
C LEU A 256 -18.69 -7.82 -1.60
N SER A 257 -18.05 -8.70 -0.83
CA SER A 257 -18.69 -9.94 -0.36
C SER A 257 -20.01 -9.66 0.37
N GLU A 258 -21.04 -10.47 0.06
CA GLU A 258 -22.33 -10.41 0.75
C GLU A 258 -22.19 -10.76 2.24
N ASP A 259 -21.25 -11.67 2.55
CA ASP A 259 -20.94 -12.19 3.88
C ASP A 259 -20.22 -11.19 4.80
N ALA A 260 -19.75 -10.07 4.25
CA ALA A 260 -19.20 -9.02 5.11
C ALA A 260 -20.25 -8.65 6.17
N ALA A 261 -21.52 -8.48 5.80
CA ALA A 261 -22.58 -8.15 6.75
C ALA A 261 -22.87 -9.23 7.82
N SER A 262 -22.53 -10.51 7.60
CA SER A 262 -22.85 -11.64 8.49
C SER A 262 -21.76 -11.96 9.52
N VAL A 263 -20.61 -11.29 9.49
CA VAL A 263 -19.49 -11.44 10.47
C VAL A 263 -19.94 -11.24 11.94
N PHE A 264 -21.12 -10.68 12.18
CA PHE A 264 -21.68 -10.41 13.50
C PHE A 264 -22.62 -11.48 14.07
N LEU A 265 -22.89 -12.57 13.35
CA LEU A 265 -23.80 -13.63 13.82
C LEU A 265 -23.10 -14.84 14.48
N ALA A 266 -21.77 -14.84 14.57
CA ALA A 266 -21.04 -15.90 15.26
C ALA A 266 -20.93 -15.65 16.78
N SER A 267 -21.94 -16.15 17.49
CA SER A 267 -21.93 -16.88 18.78
C SER A 267 -21.42 -16.22 20.09
N GLU A 268 -22.43 -15.96 20.94
CA GLU A 268 -22.51 -15.90 22.41
C GLU A 268 -21.96 -14.69 23.21
N PRO A 269 -22.79 -14.12 24.12
CA PRO A 269 -22.32 -13.12 25.08
C PRO A 269 -21.44 -13.78 26.15
N LEU A 270 -20.32 -13.14 26.50
CA LEU A 270 -19.58 -13.49 27.71
C LEU A 270 -20.51 -13.46 28.93
N PRO A 271 -20.37 -14.38 29.90
CA PRO A 271 -21.20 -14.40 31.08
C PRO A 271 -21.01 -13.10 31.88
N THR A 272 -22.12 -12.40 32.11
CA THR A 272 -22.18 -11.22 32.97
C THR A 272 -21.71 -11.56 34.39
N PRO A 273 -20.84 -10.77 35.03
CA PRO A 273 -20.59 -10.92 36.45
C PRO A 273 -21.84 -10.50 37.23
N LYS A 274 -22.35 -11.41 38.06
CA LYS A 274 -23.46 -11.14 38.99
C LYS A 274 -22.97 -10.12 40.04
N ASN A 275 -23.70 -9.02 40.15
CA ASN A 275 -23.49 -7.95 41.12
C ASN A 275 -23.74 -8.36 42.58
N GLY A 276 -23.01 -7.70 43.48
CA GLY A 276 -23.28 -7.58 44.92
C GLY A 276 -22.02 -7.93 45.72
N THR A 277 -21.29 -7.00 46.34
CA THR A 277 -21.78 -6.18 47.45
C THR A 277 -20.75 -5.09 47.84
N ARG A 278 -21.26 -3.86 48.06
CA ARG A 278 -20.78 -2.75 48.94
C ARG A 278 -19.40 -2.08 48.76
N THR A 279 -19.51 -0.82 48.33
CA THR A 279 -18.95 0.43 48.91
C THR A 279 -17.93 0.41 50.07
N ALA A 280 -16.90 1.22 49.83
CA ALA A 280 -16.26 2.22 50.71
C ALA A 280 -15.10 1.82 51.64
N ALA A 281 -14.07 2.68 51.55
CA ALA A 281 -12.99 2.98 52.48
C ALA A 281 -11.98 1.86 52.80
N TYR A 282 -10.70 2.15 52.65
CA TYR A 282 -9.77 2.25 53.79
C TYR A 282 -8.48 2.94 53.36
N LEU A 283 -8.26 4.10 53.97
CA LEU A 283 -6.95 4.73 54.15
C LEU A 283 -6.11 3.88 55.12
N SER A 284 -4.80 3.99 54.92
CA SER A 284 -3.68 3.85 55.87
C SER A 284 -3.49 2.55 56.66
N ASN A 285 -2.39 1.86 56.36
CA ASN A 285 -1.22 1.61 57.22
C ASN A 285 -0.30 0.67 56.41
N GLY A 286 1.02 0.78 56.31
CA GLY A 286 2.04 1.49 57.06
C GLY A 286 3.32 0.68 56.84
N VAL A 287 4.22 1.21 56.01
CA VAL A 287 5.69 1.03 55.97
C VAL A 287 6.28 -0.36 56.28
N GLN A 288 6.97 -0.95 55.29
CA GLN A 288 8.40 -1.25 55.45
C GLN A 288 9.15 -1.34 54.11
N SER A 289 10.24 -0.60 54.06
CA SER A 289 11.18 -0.42 52.96
C SER A 289 11.92 -1.72 52.62
N LYS A 290 11.92 -2.11 51.35
CA LYS A 290 13.06 -2.77 50.71
C LYS A 290 13.28 -2.17 49.33
N THR A 291 14.40 -1.46 49.24
CA THR A 291 15.02 -0.94 48.03
C THR A 291 15.29 -2.07 47.04
N SER A 292 14.79 -1.94 45.81
CA SER A 292 15.46 -2.50 44.63
C SER A 292 15.05 -1.69 43.40
N ALA A 293 16.06 -1.18 42.69
CA ALA A 293 15.91 -0.32 41.54
C ALA A 293 15.22 -1.06 40.38
N VAL A 294 14.10 -0.54 39.90
CA VAL A 294 13.49 -0.98 38.63
C VAL A 294 14.22 -0.28 37.51
N GLU A 295 15.20 -0.99 36.97
CA GLU A 295 15.96 -0.60 35.79
C GLU A 295 15.04 -0.59 34.55
N ARG A 296 14.94 0.58 33.91
CA ARG A 296 14.29 0.75 32.60
C ARG A 296 14.99 -0.15 31.58
N ARG A 297 14.41 -1.30 31.26
CA ARG A 297 14.83 -2.13 30.12
C ARG A 297 14.59 -1.40 28.79
N ARG A 298 15.58 -0.60 28.37
CA ARG A 298 15.89 -0.41 26.95
C ARG A 298 16.17 -1.80 26.37
N ARG A 299 15.43 -2.23 25.35
CA ARG A 299 15.73 -3.46 24.61
C ARG A 299 17.05 -3.24 23.87
N ARG A 300 18.14 -3.68 24.50
CA ARG A 300 19.46 -3.83 23.90
C ARG A 300 19.44 -5.13 23.12
N TRP A 301 19.59 -5.05 21.80
CA TRP A 301 19.86 -6.20 20.95
C TRP A 301 21.22 -6.77 21.36
N SER A 302 21.25 -7.94 22.00
CA SER A 302 22.50 -8.60 22.36
C SER A 302 22.96 -9.49 21.21
N SER A 303 24.13 -9.16 20.68
CA SER A 303 24.92 -10.00 19.78
C SER A 303 25.42 -11.25 20.50
N THR A 304 25.20 -12.42 19.91
CA THR A 304 26.21 -13.50 19.84
C THR A 304 25.73 -14.60 18.89
N THR A 305 26.16 -14.49 17.64
CA THR A 305 26.60 -15.61 16.78
C THR A 305 27.44 -14.94 15.70
N GLU A 306 28.74 -14.82 15.98
CA GLU A 306 29.77 -14.56 14.97
C GLU A 306 29.80 -15.75 13.99
N GLY A 307 29.99 -15.45 12.71
CA GLY A 307 30.36 -16.45 11.70
C GLY A 307 29.21 -17.03 10.89
N ASP A 308 28.47 -16.18 10.18
CA ASP A 308 28.45 -16.20 8.71
C ASP A 308 27.47 -15.13 8.21
N PRO A 309 27.91 -14.13 7.42
CA PRO A 309 26.97 -13.32 6.67
C PRO A 309 26.20 -14.29 5.77
N ILE A 310 24.88 -14.20 5.74
CA ILE A 310 24.06 -14.88 4.73
C ILE A 310 24.78 -14.64 3.40
N HIS A 311 25.33 -15.71 2.82
CA HIS A 311 26.07 -15.68 1.57
C HIS A 311 25.04 -15.37 0.47
N MET A 312 24.60 -14.13 0.37
CA MET A 312 23.90 -13.58 -0.77
C MET A 312 24.92 -13.62 -1.90
N LYS A 313 24.77 -14.65 -2.74
CA LYS A 313 25.62 -14.97 -3.88
C LYS A 313 26.24 -13.72 -4.49
N ASP A 314 27.56 -13.78 -4.61
CA ASP A 314 28.32 -12.92 -5.48
C ASP A 314 27.61 -12.80 -6.84
N TRP A 315 27.35 -11.56 -7.24
CA TRP A 315 26.80 -11.10 -8.54
C TRP A 315 25.34 -11.52 -8.81
N VAL A 316 24.40 -10.57 -8.68
CA VAL A 316 23.08 -10.71 -9.32
C VAL A 316 23.32 -10.73 -10.84
N VAL A 317 23.18 -11.90 -11.47
CA VAL A 317 23.46 -12.06 -12.90
C VAL A 317 22.27 -11.60 -13.75
N GLU A 318 21.06 -11.66 -13.19
CA GLU A 318 19.83 -11.36 -13.92
C GLU A 318 18.72 -10.85 -13.01
N LEU A 319 17.96 -9.86 -13.49
CA LEU A 319 16.73 -9.39 -12.85
C LEU A 319 15.53 -10.28 -13.22
N PRO A 320 14.61 -10.58 -12.28
CA PRO A 320 13.37 -11.30 -12.55
C PRO A 320 12.54 -10.67 -13.68
N PRO A 321 11.64 -11.42 -14.34
CA PRO A 321 10.72 -10.88 -15.34
C PRO A 321 9.67 -9.93 -14.72
N PRO A 322 8.96 -9.11 -15.52
CA PRO A 322 8.11 -8.03 -15.01
C PRO A 322 6.96 -8.47 -14.09
N ASP A 323 6.42 -9.67 -14.31
CA ASP A 323 5.37 -10.29 -13.49
C ASP A 323 5.87 -10.73 -12.11
N GLN A 324 7.19 -10.94 -11.94
CA GLN A 324 7.81 -11.39 -10.70
C GLN A 324 8.57 -10.26 -9.98
N LEU A 325 9.21 -9.36 -10.74
CA LEU A 325 9.98 -8.25 -10.19
C LEU A 325 9.06 -7.32 -9.38
N GLY A 326 9.49 -6.99 -8.16
CA GLY A 326 8.63 -6.26 -7.21
C GLY A 326 7.30 -6.96 -6.91
N ARG A 327 7.18 -8.28 -7.12
CA ARG A 327 5.95 -9.08 -7.00
C ARG A 327 4.84 -8.61 -7.94
N GLY A 328 5.20 -8.33 -9.19
CA GLY A 328 4.28 -7.85 -10.22
C GLY A 328 4.02 -6.34 -10.19
N ASN A 329 4.76 -5.60 -9.37
CA ASN A 329 4.82 -4.13 -9.40
C ASN A 329 6.25 -3.63 -9.60
N PRO A 330 6.87 -3.91 -10.77
CA PRO A 330 8.26 -3.52 -11.01
C PRO A 330 8.41 -2.00 -11.06
N PHE A 331 7.46 -1.26 -11.63
CA PHE A 331 7.58 0.19 -11.79
C PHE A 331 7.70 0.93 -10.46
N LEU A 332 7.04 0.48 -9.39
CA LEU A 332 7.26 0.99 -8.04
C LEU A 332 8.75 0.91 -7.63
N LEU A 333 9.45 -0.18 -7.95
CA LEU A 333 10.88 -0.31 -7.65
C LEU A 333 11.71 0.66 -8.47
N PHE A 334 11.38 0.88 -9.74
CA PHE A 334 12.06 1.87 -10.58
C PHE A 334 11.89 3.30 -10.07
N ILE A 335 10.72 3.64 -9.50
CA ILE A 335 10.55 4.94 -8.81
C ILE A 335 11.44 4.98 -7.56
N CYS A 336 11.46 3.93 -6.74
CA CYS A 336 12.33 3.87 -5.55
C CYS A 336 13.82 4.03 -5.92
N VAL A 337 14.33 3.32 -6.93
CA VAL A 337 15.70 3.49 -7.42
C VAL A 337 15.91 4.91 -7.94
N SER A 338 14.95 5.46 -8.67
CA SER A 338 15.07 6.83 -9.19
C SER A 338 15.15 7.88 -8.07
N ILE A 339 14.49 7.65 -6.93
CA ILE A 339 14.67 8.48 -5.72
C ILE A 339 16.09 8.34 -5.18
N LEU A 340 16.64 7.13 -5.08
CA LEU A 340 18.03 6.93 -4.62
C LEU A 340 19.04 7.64 -5.52
N LEU A 341 18.87 7.51 -6.85
CA LEU A 341 19.74 8.13 -7.83
C LEU A 341 19.64 9.66 -7.84
N GLU A 342 18.48 10.22 -7.50
CA GLU A 342 18.31 11.68 -7.36
C GLU A 342 19.25 12.25 -6.30
N TYR A 343 19.53 11.49 -5.24
CA TYR A 343 20.37 11.92 -4.12
C TYR A 343 21.72 11.20 -4.07
N ARG A 344 22.12 10.52 -5.15
CA ARG A 344 23.36 9.72 -5.22
C ARG A 344 24.56 10.45 -4.61
N GLU A 345 24.89 11.62 -5.15
CA GLU A 345 26.06 12.39 -4.71
C GLU A 345 25.99 12.78 -3.23
N ARG A 346 24.80 13.15 -2.76
CA ARG A 346 24.57 13.48 -1.34
C ARG A 346 24.69 12.25 -0.45
N ILE A 347 24.18 11.10 -0.89
CA ILE A 347 24.31 9.84 -0.14
C ILE A 347 25.80 9.50 0.01
N LEU A 348 26.57 9.53 -1.08
CA LEU A 348 27.99 9.18 -1.05
C LEU A 348 28.84 10.17 -0.23
N ALA A 349 28.44 11.44 -0.17
CA ALA A 349 29.18 12.48 0.54
C ALA A 349 28.79 12.63 2.03
N GLU A 350 27.50 12.53 2.35
CA GLU A 350 26.94 12.91 3.66
C GLU A 350 26.62 11.70 4.56
N VAL A 351 26.50 10.48 4.02
CA VAL A 351 26.10 9.30 4.80
C VAL A 351 27.31 8.57 5.34
N HIS A 352 27.43 8.50 6.66
CA HIS A 352 28.50 7.74 7.32
C HIS A 352 27.91 6.55 8.09
N GLU A 353 26.70 6.68 8.60
CA GLU A 353 25.94 5.63 9.27
C GLU A 353 24.49 5.58 8.80
N ALA A 354 23.78 4.51 9.18
CA ALA A 354 22.38 4.32 8.79
C ALA A 354 21.49 5.51 9.18
N SER A 355 21.73 6.14 10.34
CA SER A 355 21.01 7.31 10.86
C SER A 355 20.97 8.46 9.87
N ASP A 356 22.11 8.72 9.20
CA ASP A 356 22.26 9.83 8.27
C ASP A 356 21.34 9.65 7.06
N LEU A 357 21.27 8.42 6.54
CA LEU A 357 20.37 8.09 5.42
C LEU A 357 18.90 8.25 5.81
N PHE A 358 18.53 7.78 7.01
CA PHE A 358 17.17 7.98 7.54
C PHE A 358 16.84 9.47 7.70
N HIS A 359 17.78 10.25 8.22
CA HIS A 359 17.61 11.69 8.40
C HIS A 359 17.45 12.40 7.06
N LEU A 360 18.29 12.09 6.08
CA LEU A 360 18.23 12.61 4.72
C LEU A 360 16.84 12.38 4.10
N PHE A 361 16.36 11.13 4.06
CA PHE A 361 15.06 10.84 3.45
C PHE A 361 13.87 11.34 4.27
N GLN A 362 14.02 11.47 5.58
CA GLN A 362 13.02 12.13 6.41
C GLN A 362 12.91 13.63 6.07
N GLN A 363 14.02 14.32 5.87
CA GLN A 363 14.05 15.72 5.44
C GLN A 363 13.46 15.90 4.04
N MET A 364 13.78 14.98 3.11
CA MET A 364 13.30 15.04 1.73
C MET A 364 11.83 14.60 1.56
N THR A 365 11.19 14.11 2.62
CA THR A 365 9.78 13.70 2.60
C THR A 365 8.91 14.89 2.15
N ARG A 366 8.13 14.69 1.08
CA ARG A 366 7.29 15.68 0.38
C ARG A 366 8.05 16.76 -0.41
N GLN A 367 9.36 16.62 -0.56
CA GLN A 367 10.22 17.58 -1.27
C GLN A 367 10.87 16.98 -2.53
N HIS A 368 10.56 15.72 -2.85
CA HIS A 368 11.05 15.06 -4.06
C HIS A 368 10.55 15.74 -5.34
N ASN A 369 11.44 15.94 -6.31
CA ASN A 369 11.06 16.38 -7.66
C ASN A 369 10.37 15.22 -8.40
N GLN A 370 9.04 15.19 -8.32
CA GLN A 370 8.21 14.16 -8.92
C GLN A 370 8.49 13.98 -10.42
N ILE A 371 8.65 15.07 -11.19
CA ILE A 371 8.86 15.02 -12.64
C ILE A 371 10.19 14.34 -12.96
N SER A 372 11.28 14.78 -12.33
CA SER A 372 12.62 14.20 -12.52
C SER A 372 12.63 12.71 -12.21
N ILE A 373 12.10 12.34 -11.04
CA ILE A 373 12.11 10.97 -10.53
C ILE A 373 11.27 10.05 -11.41
N VAL A 374 10.05 10.45 -11.77
CA VAL A 374 9.18 9.59 -12.59
C VAL A 374 9.74 9.44 -14.01
N ASN A 375 10.29 10.50 -14.61
CA ASN A 375 10.89 10.40 -15.94
C ASN A 375 12.13 9.50 -15.96
N ARG A 376 12.99 9.60 -14.94
CA ARG A 376 14.12 8.66 -14.77
C ARG A 376 13.61 7.22 -14.63
N ALA A 377 12.58 7.01 -13.82
CA ALA A 377 11.99 5.70 -13.61
C ALA A 377 11.44 5.09 -14.91
N ARG A 378 10.78 5.90 -15.76
CA ARG A 378 10.31 5.47 -17.08
C ARG A 378 11.47 5.05 -17.98
N THR A 379 12.50 5.88 -18.10
CA THR A 379 13.69 5.57 -18.92
C THR A 379 14.35 4.26 -18.50
N LEU A 380 14.55 4.06 -17.19
CA LEU A 380 15.13 2.82 -16.65
C LEU A 380 14.21 1.62 -16.87
N PHE A 381 12.90 1.79 -16.69
CA PHE A 381 11.93 0.71 -16.86
C PHE A 381 11.79 0.30 -18.33
N ASP A 382 11.76 1.25 -19.26
CA ASP A 382 11.71 0.97 -20.70
C ASP A 382 12.97 0.22 -21.17
N ALA A 383 14.14 0.58 -20.64
CA ALA A 383 15.39 -0.14 -20.92
C ALA A 383 15.33 -1.58 -20.39
N TYR A 384 14.79 -1.77 -19.19
CA TYR A 384 14.57 -3.10 -18.61
C TYR A 384 13.59 -3.94 -19.44
N LEU A 385 12.45 -3.38 -19.86
CA LEU A 385 11.47 -4.10 -20.67
C LEU A 385 12.04 -4.53 -22.03
N ARG A 386 12.80 -3.66 -22.71
CA ARG A 386 13.49 -4.01 -23.97
C ARG A 386 14.47 -5.17 -23.78
N ASN A 387 15.21 -5.17 -22.67
CA ASN A 387 16.13 -6.26 -22.35
C ASN A 387 15.38 -7.58 -22.10
N GLN A 388 14.28 -7.55 -21.35
CA GLN A 388 13.43 -8.72 -21.12
C GLN A 388 12.82 -9.27 -22.42
N GLU A 389 12.38 -8.40 -23.33
CA GLU A 389 11.86 -8.80 -24.62
C GLU A 389 12.92 -9.46 -25.51
N ALA A 390 14.11 -8.86 -25.62
CA ALA A 390 15.23 -9.44 -26.37
C ALA A 390 15.63 -10.82 -25.83
N LYS A 391 15.56 -11.04 -24.51
CA LYS A 391 15.79 -12.34 -23.88
C LYS A 391 14.73 -13.37 -24.25
N ARG A 392 13.45 -12.99 -24.23
CA ARG A 392 12.35 -13.87 -24.65
C ARG A 392 12.49 -14.31 -26.11
N GLN A 393 12.86 -13.39 -27.00
CA GLN A 393 13.10 -13.69 -28.42
C GLN A 393 14.25 -14.70 -28.60
N LYS A 394 15.39 -14.48 -27.94
CA LYS A 394 16.53 -15.42 -27.97
C LYS A 394 16.17 -16.81 -27.45
N LEU A 395 15.36 -16.89 -26.39
CA LEU A 395 14.92 -18.17 -25.83
C LEU A 395 13.96 -18.90 -26.79
N ALA A 396 13.06 -18.17 -27.45
CA ALA A 396 12.16 -18.73 -28.47
C ALA A 396 12.95 -19.30 -29.66
N GLU A 397 13.92 -18.55 -30.19
CA GLU A 397 14.80 -18.99 -31.27
C GLU A 397 15.60 -20.26 -30.90
N GLN A 398 16.15 -20.31 -29.68
CA GLN A 398 16.86 -21.49 -29.18
C GLN A 398 15.93 -22.72 -29.05
N THR A 399 14.69 -22.50 -28.63
CA THR A 399 13.70 -23.57 -28.48
C THR A 399 13.28 -24.13 -29.84
N GLU A 400 13.05 -23.27 -30.84
CA GLU A 400 12.75 -23.68 -32.22
C GLU A 400 13.91 -24.48 -32.85
N LEU A 401 15.15 -24.03 -32.66
CA LEU A 401 16.35 -24.74 -33.14
C LEU A 401 16.55 -26.11 -32.45
N THR A 402 16.08 -26.26 -31.22
CA THR A 402 16.15 -27.53 -30.48
C THR A 402 15.04 -28.49 -30.92
N PHE A 403 13.91 -27.98 -31.40
CA PHE A 403 12.79 -28.78 -31.90
C PHE A 403 12.98 -29.25 -33.36
N LEU A 404 13.84 -28.56 -34.12
CA LEU A 404 14.20 -28.90 -35.50
C LEU A 404 15.39 -29.88 -35.61
N ARG A 405 15.99 -30.28 -34.48
CA ARG A 405 17.04 -31.30 -34.38
C ARG A 405 16.48 -32.57 -33.74
#